data_AF-A0A7X7FLL7-F1
#
_entry.id   AF-A0A7X7FLL7-F1
#
_cell.length_a   1.000
_cell.length_b   1.000
_cell.length_c   1.000
_cell.angle_alpha   90.00
_cell.angle_beta   90.00
_cell.angle_gamma   90.00
#
_symmetry.space_group_name_H-M   'P 1'
#
loop_
_entity.id
_entity.type
_entity.pdbx_description
1 polymer ?
#
loop_
_entity_poly.entity_id
_entity_poly.type
_entity_poly.pdbx_seq_one_letter_code
_entity_poly.pdbx_strand_id
1 'polypeptide(L)'
;MKRIVGKTFKSKTNWPFGPWHFSEVELENCHFDNCMSFASWLLRRRFHARNVRLLNCSQFSSGLDAAILEDIVVDGWQNRGRNGYFRAWACAFRHVTLRGRIGYIKFRDGPEKAGLMQRTMDWTNANRAYYATVDWALDIREARFTSSPELHFIPGSLIRRDPETQVLVTKKQATAALGAGLAWGESAVPVVLQWFVEDVNAG
;
A
#
# COMPACT_ATOMS: atom_id res chain seq x y z
N MET A 1 11.91 -19.15 7.39
CA MET A 1 10.74 -18.40 7.90
C MET A 1 10.33 -18.85 9.30
N LYS A 2 10.35 -17.93 10.29
CA LYS A 2 9.91 -18.12 11.68
C LYS A 2 8.39 -17.93 11.78
N ARG A 3 7.68 -18.80 12.50
CA ARG A 3 6.23 -18.67 12.72
C ARG A 3 5.92 -18.09 14.10
N ILE A 4 4.95 -17.17 14.16
CA ILE A 4 4.46 -16.53 15.38
C ILE A 4 2.93 -16.56 15.35
N VAL A 5 2.30 -17.08 16.40
CA VAL A 5 0.85 -17.29 16.44
C VAL A 5 0.23 -16.58 17.65
N GLY A 6 -0.93 -15.93 17.45
CA GLY A 6 -1.77 -15.40 18.53
C GLY A 6 -1.16 -14.22 19.31
N LYS A 7 -0.05 -13.66 18.83
CA LYS A 7 0.68 -12.60 19.53
C LYS A 7 0.06 -11.23 19.30
N THR A 8 -0.03 -10.43 20.37
CA THR A 8 -0.31 -9.00 20.29
C THR A 8 0.99 -8.21 20.32
N PHE A 9 1.20 -7.35 19.32
CA PHE A 9 2.27 -6.36 19.24
C PHE A 9 1.70 -5.01 19.66
N LYS A 10 2.41 -4.31 20.55
CA LYS A 10 1.98 -3.01 21.08
C LYS A 10 3.06 -1.95 20.92
N SER A 11 2.66 -0.75 20.50
CA SER A 11 3.49 0.47 20.43
C SER A 11 4.64 0.42 19.41
N LYS A 12 5.20 1.59 19.09
CA LYS A 12 6.27 1.84 18.10
C LYS A 12 7.56 1.05 18.32
N THR A 13 7.75 0.48 19.51
CA THR A 13 9.03 -0.10 19.96
C THR A 13 9.13 -1.61 19.81
N ASN A 14 8.05 -2.31 19.46
CA ASN A 14 8.01 -3.78 19.52
C ASN A 14 7.82 -4.46 18.16
N TRP A 15 8.42 -3.94 17.09
CA TRP A 15 8.68 -4.78 15.92
C TRP A 15 9.77 -5.79 16.30
N PRO A 16 9.50 -7.10 16.28
CA PRO A 16 10.40 -8.12 16.84
C PRO A 16 11.75 -8.29 16.13
N PHE A 17 12.04 -7.52 15.07
CA PHE A 17 13.23 -7.68 14.22
C PHE A 17 14.03 -6.38 14.00
N GLY A 18 13.77 -5.34 14.80
CA GLY A 18 14.49 -4.07 14.76
C GLY A 18 13.83 -2.98 13.90
N PRO A 19 14.38 -1.75 13.90
CA PRO A 19 13.69 -0.57 13.36
C PRO A 19 13.63 -0.49 11.83
N TRP A 20 14.43 -1.28 11.10
CA TRP A 20 14.65 -1.10 9.66
C TRP A 20 14.36 -2.32 8.80
N HIS A 21 14.34 -3.52 9.37
CA HIS A 21 14.18 -4.76 8.61
C HIS A 21 13.19 -5.70 9.31
N PHE A 22 12.29 -6.28 8.55
CA PHE A 22 11.30 -7.25 9.02
C PHE A 22 11.16 -8.37 8.00
N SER A 23 11.79 -9.51 8.25
CA SER A 23 11.87 -10.56 7.24
C SER A 23 11.73 -11.96 7.79
N GLU A 24 11.49 -12.90 6.87
CA GLU A 24 11.51 -14.33 7.15
C GLU A 24 10.52 -14.72 8.24
N VAL A 25 9.31 -14.19 8.20
CA VAL A 25 8.32 -14.41 9.26
C VAL A 25 6.91 -14.67 8.73
N GLU A 26 6.26 -15.64 9.34
CA GLU A 26 4.83 -15.88 9.23
C GLU A 26 4.15 -15.52 10.56
N LEU A 27 3.11 -14.70 10.47
CA LEU A 27 2.30 -14.25 11.58
C LEU A 27 0.88 -14.76 11.37
N GLU A 28 0.35 -15.45 12.36
CA GLU A 28 -1.00 -16.01 12.29
C GLU A 28 -1.83 -15.59 13.49
N ASN A 29 -3.06 -15.12 13.26
CA ASN A 29 -3.97 -14.67 14.29
C ASN A 29 -3.35 -13.61 15.23
N CYS A 30 -2.41 -12.82 14.70
CA CYS A 30 -1.71 -11.78 15.44
C CYS A 30 -2.49 -10.46 15.42
N HIS A 31 -2.22 -9.63 16.44
CA HIS A 31 -2.83 -8.32 16.56
C HIS A 31 -1.76 -7.22 16.66
N PHE A 32 -1.91 -6.17 15.87
CA PHE A 32 -1.07 -4.98 15.89
C PHE A 32 -1.84 -3.82 16.52
N ASP A 33 -1.36 -3.32 17.65
CA ASP A 33 -1.99 -2.25 18.40
C ASP A 33 -1.03 -1.06 18.50
N ASN A 34 -1.38 0.02 17.81
CA ASN A 34 -0.61 1.25 17.76
C ASN A 34 0.82 1.06 17.23
N CYS A 35 0.99 0.19 16.22
CA CYS A 35 2.27 -0.11 15.59
C CYS A 35 2.51 0.77 14.36
N MET A 36 3.70 1.37 14.26
CA MET A 36 4.13 2.13 13.09
C MET A 36 5.49 1.62 12.63
N SER A 37 5.75 1.57 11.32
CA SER A 37 7.16 1.47 10.87
C SER A 37 7.92 2.72 11.29
N PHE A 38 9.24 2.59 11.39
CA PHE A 38 10.08 3.77 11.58
C PHE A 38 10.03 4.63 10.30
N ALA A 39 9.40 5.80 10.39
CA ALA A 39 9.41 6.78 9.31
C ALA A 39 10.80 7.44 9.26
N SER A 40 11.65 7.04 8.32
CA SER A 40 12.85 7.80 8.01
C SER A 40 12.50 9.00 7.13
N TRP A 41 13.06 10.15 7.49
CA TRP A 41 13.06 11.34 6.64
C TRP A 41 14.00 11.25 5.45
N LEU A 42 14.84 10.22 5.42
CA LEU A 42 15.86 9.98 4.41
C LEU A 42 15.44 8.81 3.52
N LEU A 43 15.38 9.06 2.21
CA LEU A 43 15.05 8.07 1.17
C LEU A 43 15.89 6.79 1.26
N ARG A 44 17.15 6.92 1.71
CA ARG A 44 18.11 5.80 1.81
C ARG A 44 17.94 4.91 3.05
N ARG A 45 17.00 5.23 3.95
CA ARG A 45 16.77 4.49 5.20
C ARG A 45 15.31 4.09 5.31
N ARG A 46 14.76 3.47 4.26
CA ARG A 46 13.39 2.97 4.30
C ARG A 46 13.33 1.79 5.26
N PHE A 47 12.15 1.56 5.84
CA PHE A 47 11.87 0.28 6.48
C PHE A 47 11.65 -0.76 5.39
N HIS A 48 12.31 -1.91 5.46
CA HIS A 48 12.15 -2.99 4.50
C HIS A 48 11.49 -4.18 5.17
N ALA A 49 10.37 -4.65 4.60
CA ALA A 49 9.81 -5.93 4.95
C ALA A 49 9.89 -6.88 3.76
N ARG A 50 10.41 -8.09 3.99
CA ARG A 50 10.63 -9.06 2.92
C ARG A 50 10.34 -10.50 3.32
N ASN A 51 9.68 -11.24 2.45
CA ASN A 51 9.33 -12.64 2.70
C ASN A 51 8.51 -12.79 4.00
N VAL A 52 7.33 -12.18 3.98
CA VAL A 52 6.44 -12.05 5.15
C VAL A 52 5.07 -12.60 4.82
N ARG A 53 4.48 -13.34 5.75
CA ARG A 53 3.11 -13.85 5.63
C ARG A 53 2.28 -13.37 6.82
N LEU A 54 1.18 -12.70 6.54
CA LEU A 54 0.21 -12.21 7.54
C LEU A 54 -1.10 -12.95 7.33
N LEU A 55 -1.42 -13.90 8.22
CA LEU A 55 -2.58 -14.76 8.11
C LEU A 55 -3.58 -14.44 9.22
N ASN A 56 -4.81 -14.06 8.86
CA ASN A 56 -5.89 -13.71 9.79
C ASN A 56 -5.46 -12.70 10.86
N CYS A 57 -4.60 -11.76 10.47
CA CYS A 57 -4.07 -10.73 11.36
C CYS A 57 -5.01 -9.53 11.43
N SER A 58 -4.93 -8.79 12.53
CA SER A 58 -5.74 -7.59 12.72
C SER A 58 -4.94 -6.41 13.26
N GLN A 59 -5.41 -5.20 12.99
CA GLN A 59 -4.77 -3.98 13.45
C GLN A 59 -5.71 -3.02 14.18
N PHE A 60 -5.17 -2.20 15.06
CA PHE A 60 -5.78 -1.01 15.62
C PHE A 60 -4.76 0.13 15.58
N SER A 61 -5.12 1.27 15.00
CA SER A 61 -4.29 2.48 14.92
C SER A 61 -2.85 2.22 14.43
N SER A 62 -2.68 1.34 13.43
CA SER A 62 -1.36 0.95 12.92
C SER A 62 -1.13 1.36 11.47
N GLY A 63 0.14 1.42 11.06
CA GLY A 63 0.50 1.79 9.69
C GLY A 63 1.97 1.63 9.33
N LEU A 64 2.25 1.87 8.07
CA LEU A 64 3.58 1.86 7.48
C LEU A 64 3.80 3.19 6.76
N ASP A 65 4.93 3.81 7.05
CA ASP A 65 5.43 5.01 6.39
C ASP A 65 6.73 4.71 5.65
N ALA A 66 6.80 5.13 4.39
CA ALA A 66 7.97 5.06 3.53
C ALA A 66 8.59 3.66 3.43
N ALA A 67 7.80 2.60 3.62
CA ALA A 67 8.29 1.23 3.61
C ALA A 67 8.54 0.71 2.19
N ILE A 68 9.45 -0.24 2.06
CA ILE A 68 9.59 -1.12 0.91
C ILE A 68 9.10 -2.50 1.34
N LEU A 69 8.10 -3.02 0.64
CA LEU A 69 7.46 -4.30 0.92
C LEU A 69 7.69 -5.25 -0.24
N GLU A 70 8.41 -6.34 0.00
CA GLU A 70 8.79 -7.31 -1.02
C GLU A 70 8.35 -8.73 -0.64
N ASP A 71 7.78 -9.48 -1.58
CA ASP A 71 7.44 -10.89 -1.37
C ASP A 71 6.55 -11.08 -0.12
N ILE A 72 5.45 -10.32 -0.03
CA ILE A 72 4.54 -10.33 1.13
C ILE A 72 3.19 -10.94 0.75
N VAL A 73 2.67 -11.81 1.60
CA VAL A 73 1.28 -12.31 1.49
C VAL A 73 0.48 -11.81 2.69
N VAL A 74 -0.66 -11.18 2.41
CA VAL A 74 -1.66 -10.77 3.40
C VAL A 74 -2.95 -11.49 3.10
N ASP A 75 -3.38 -12.34 4.03
CA ASP A 75 -4.56 -13.19 3.91
C ASP A 75 -5.48 -12.95 5.10
N GLY A 76 -6.66 -12.38 4.86
CA GLY A 76 -7.64 -12.14 5.94
C GLY A 76 -7.28 -10.99 6.89
N TRP A 77 -6.89 -9.83 6.38
CA TRP A 77 -6.55 -8.64 7.18
C TRP A 77 -7.78 -7.93 7.75
N GLN A 78 -7.77 -7.59 9.04
CA GLN A 78 -8.91 -6.93 9.69
C GLN A 78 -8.54 -5.64 10.42
N ASN A 79 -9.43 -4.65 10.37
CA ASN A 79 -9.32 -3.44 11.18
C ASN A 79 -10.22 -3.58 12.41
N ARG A 80 -9.68 -3.31 13.60
CA ARG A 80 -10.46 -3.18 14.84
C ARG A 80 -10.79 -1.71 15.10
N GLY A 81 -11.87 -1.48 15.86
CA GLY A 81 -12.36 -0.14 16.21
C GLY A 81 -13.33 0.46 15.17
N ARG A 82 -14.14 1.44 15.60
CA ARG A 82 -15.28 1.96 14.80
C ARG A 82 -14.88 2.64 13.49
N ASN A 83 -13.68 3.21 13.38
CA ASN A 83 -13.21 3.97 12.21
C ASN A 83 -11.76 3.63 11.82
N GLY A 84 -11.32 2.39 12.08
CA GLY A 84 -9.94 1.99 11.83
C GLY A 84 -9.66 1.73 10.35
N TYR A 85 -8.63 2.37 9.82
CA TYR A 85 -7.98 1.99 8.56
C TYR A 85 -6.51 1.69 8.82
N PHE A 86 -5.92 0.81 8.01
CA PHE A 86 -4.47 0.64 8.03
C PHE A 86 -3.84 1.69 7.13
N ARG A 87 -2.84 2.40 7.62
CA ARG A 87 -2.16 3.46 6.84
C ARG A 87 -0.99 2.86 6.08
N ALA A 88 -0.89 3.12 4.79
CA ALA A 88 0.27 2.77 3.97
C ALA A 88 0.72 4.00 3.17
N TRP A 89 1.60 4.80 3.75
CA TRP A 89 2.00 6.08 3.18
C TRP A 89 3.39 6.03 2.56
N ALA A 90 3.53 6.58 1.36
CA ALA A 90 4.74 6.54 0.55
C ALA A 90 5.38 5.14 0.41
N CYS A 91 4.59 4.07 0.58
CA CYS A 91 5.09 2.69 0.50
C CYS A 91 5.34 2.29 -0.95
N ALA A 92 6.33 1.44 -1.18
CA ALA A 92 6.59 0.79 -2.46
C ALA A 92 6.43 -0.72 -2.30
N PHE A 93 5.89 -1.37 -3.33
CA PHE A 93 5.51 -2.78 -3.29
C PHE A 93 6.18 -3.54 -4.43
N ARG A 94 6.67 -4.73 -4.14
CA ARG A 94 7.08 -5.73 -5.13
C ARG A 94 6.54 -7.07 -4.68
N HIS A 95 5.84 -7.75 -5.56
CA HIS A 95 5.28 -9.06 -5.27
C HIS A 95 4.40 -9.14 -4.00
N VAL A 96 3.56 -8.14 -3.76
CA VAL A 96 2.67 -8.13 -2.58
C VAL A 96 1.29 -8.66 -2.94
N THR A 97 0.84 -9.71 -2.26
CA THR A 97 -0.47 -10.32 -2.50
C THR A 97 -1.43 -9.98 -1.37
N LEU A 98 -2.59 -9.44 -1.72
CA LEU A 98 -3.73 -9.29 -0.81
C LEU A 98 -4.80 -10.29 -1.23
N ARG A 99 -5.26 -11.14 -0.30
CA ARG A 99 -6.29 -12.13 -0.58
C ARG A 99 -7.23 -12.38 0.59
N GLY A 100 -8.40 -12.95 0.28
CA GLY A 100 -9.46 -13.14 1.26
C GLY A 100 -10.13 -11.82 1.63
N ARG A 101 -10.76 -11.77 2.81
CA ARG A 101 -11.43 -10.56 3.30
C ARG A 101 -10.39 -9.55 3.79
N ILE A 102 -10.32 -8.37 3.18
CA ILE A 102 -9.34 -7.34 3.50
C ILE A 102 -10.04 -6.08 4.03
N GLY A 103 -9.71 -5.71 5.27
CA GLY A 103 -10.12 -4.45 5.89
C GLY A 103 -9.57 -3.24 5.14
N TYR A 104 -10.16 -2.06 5.38
CA TYR A 104 -9.74 -0.83 4.70
C TYR A 104 -8.26 -0.50 4.89
N ILE A 105 -7.52 -0.42 3.78
CA ILE A 105 -6.15 0.09 3.72
C ILE A 105 -6.18 1.41 2.95
N LYS A 106 -5.62 2.46 3.55
CA LYS A 106 -5.50 3.77 2.92
C LYS A 106 -4.09 3.98 2.43
N PHE A 107 -3.92 3.99 1.11
CA PHE A 107 -2.66 4.33 0.47
C PHE A 107 -2.60 5.83 0.22
N ARG A 108 -1.43 6.44 0.38
CA ARG A 108 -1.22 7.87 0.12
C ARG A 108 0.21 8.14 -0.36
N ASP A 109 0.38 9.20 -1.14
CA ASP A 109 1.66 9.84 -1.36
C ASP A 109 2.23 10.50 -0.12
N GLY A 110 3.56 10.46 -0.06
CA GLY A 110 4.32 11.20 0.93
C GLY A 110 4.15 10.66 2.36
N PRO A 111 5.18 10.76 3.21
CA PRO A 111 5.00 10.50 4.63
C PRO A 111 4.15 11.62 5.27
N GLU A 112 3.37 11.29 6.30
CA GLU A 112 2.42 12.18 7.03
C GLU A 112 2.93 13.60 7.29
N LYS A 113 4.23 13.70 7.57
CA LYS A 113 4.87 14.90 8.04
C LYS A 113 5.82 15.52 7.01
N ALA A 114 5.73 15.13 5.74
CA ALA A 114 6.35 15.88 4.65
C ALA A 114 5.60 17.21 4.45
N GLY A 115 5.70 18.13 5.41
CA GLY A 115 5.12 19.49 5.33
C GLY A 115 5.75 20.37 4.25
N LEU A 116 6.46 19.79 3.27
CA LEU A 116 7.17 20.46 2.19
C LEU A 116 6.91 19.70 0.88
N MET A 117 6.29 20.38 -0.08
CA MET A 117 5.93 19.85 -1.40
C MET A 117 7.11 19.14 -2.10
N GLN A 118 8.31 19.71 -1.99
CA GLN A 118 9.54 19.14 -2.55
C GLN A 118 9.83 17.72 -2.02
N ARG A 119 9.61 17.46 -0.73
CA ARG A 119 9.86 16.13 -0.15
C ARG A 119 8.84 15.12 -0.66
N THR A 120 7.58 15.51 -0.82
CA THR A 120 6.57 14.64 -1.43
C THR A 120 6.95 14.26 -2.86
N MET A 121 7.49 15.21 -3.63
CA MET A 121 8.02 14.94 -4.97
C MET A 121 9.22 13.98 -4.93
N ASP A 122 10.16 14.16 -4.01
CA ASP A 122 11.33 13.28 -3.88
C ASP A 122 10.91 11.82 -3.57
N TRP A 123 9.95 11.62 -2.67
CA TRP A 123 9.38 10.29 -2.38
C TRP A 123 8.64 9.70 -3.58
N THR A 124 7.91 10.54 -4.32
CA THR A 124 7.20 10.11 -5.54
C THR A 124 8.19 9.65 -6.60
N ASN A 125 9.27 10.40 -6.83
CA ASN A 125 10.32 10.07 -7.79
C ASN A 125 11.08 8.81 -7.37
N ALA A 126 11.38 8.64 -6.08
CA ALA A 126 12.00 7.43 -5.57
C ALA A 126 11.12 6.19 -5.80
N ASN A 127 9.80 6.30 -5.57
CA ASN A 127 8.87 5.20 -5.87
C ASN A 127 8.73 4.95 -7.38
N ARG A 128 8.73 5.99 -8.22
CA ARG A 128 8.76 5.84 -9.69
C ARG A 128 10.00 5.06 -10.13
N ALA A 129 11.18 5.44 -9.66
CA ALA A 129 12.42 4.76 -9.98
C ALA A 129 12.42 3.30 -9.49
N TYR A 130 11.86 3.05 -8.31
CA TYR A 130 11.69 1.70 -7.79
C TYR A 130 10.77 0.86 -8.69
N TYR A 131 9.59 1.36 -9.06
CA TYR A 131 8.63 0.64 -9.89
C TYR A 131 9.13 0.37 -11.32
N ALA A 132 10.07 1.17 -11.84
CA ALA A 132 10.72 0.88 -13.13
C ALA A 132 11.51 -0.45 -13.13
N THR A 133 11.80 -1.00 -11.94
CA THR A 133 12.51 -2.28 -11.77
C THR A 133 11.59 -3.45 -11.38
N VAL A 134 10.28 -3.19 -11.25
CA VAL A 134 9.28 -4.14 -10.75
C VAL A 134 8.41 -4.63 -11.91
N ASP A 135 8.29 -5.95 -12.04
CA ASP A 135 7.42 -6.64 -13.00
C ASP A 135 5.95 -6.63 -12.56
N TRP A 136 5.68 -6.82 -11.26
CA TRP A 136 4.37 -6.54 -10.67
C TRP A 136 4.47 -6.17 -9.18
N ALA A 137 3.66 -5.20 -8.77
CA ALA A 137 3.71 -4.58 -7.46
C ALA A 137 2.73 -5.23 -6.47
N LEU A 138 1.46 -5.33 -6.89
CA LEU A 138 0.36 -5.80 -6.05
C LEU A 138 -0.49 -6.81 -6.81
N ASP A 139 -0.89 -7.87 -6.13
CA ASP A 139 -1.87 -8.83 -6.61
C ASP A 139 -3.10 -8.77 -5.70
N ILE A 140 -4.23 -8.39 -6.29
CA ILE A 140 -5.50 -8.26 -5.58
C ILE A 140 -6.58 -9.16 -6.18
N ARG A 141 -6.22 -10.09 -7.07
CA ARG A 141 -7.17 -10.98 -7.77
C ARG A 141 -8.11 -11.71 -6.82
N GLU A 142 -7.62 -12.10 -5.65
CA GLU A 142 -8.38 -12.86 -4.65
C GLU A 142 -8.84 -11.99 -3.46
N ALA A 143 -8.66 -10.66 -3.54
CA ALA A 143 -9.04 -9.75 -2.46
C ALA A 143 -10.54 -9.40 -2.50
N ARG A 144 -11.19 -9.47 -1.33
CA ARG A 144 -12.54 -8.95 -1.08
C ARG A 144 -12.45 -7.82 -0.05
N PHE A 145 -12.38 -6.58 -0.54
CA PHE A 145 -12.26 -5.41 0.32
C PHE A 145 -13.56 -5.10 1.04
N THR A 146 -13.48 -4.71 2.31
CA THR A 146 -14.65 -4.26 3.08
C THR A 146 -15.06 -2.82 2.78
N SER A 147 -14.28 -2.11 1.99
CA SER A 147 -14.50 -0.73 1.52
C SER A 147 -13.79 -0.53 0.19
N SER A 148 -14.12 0.53 -0.55
CA SER A 148 -13.41 0.86 -1.80
C SER A 148 -11.92 1.15 -1.51
N PRO A 149 -10.98 0.38 -2.07
CA PRO A 149 -9.56 0.64 -1.87
C PRO A 149 -9.13 1.85 -2.69
N GLU A 150 -8.36 2.74 -2.05
CA GLU A 150 -7.76 3.91 -2.70
C GLU A 150 -6.27 3.61 -2.95
N LEU A 151 -5.94 2.99 -4.08
CA LEU A 151 -4.58 2.50 -4.41
C LEU A 151 -3.69 3.59 -5.05
N HIS A 152 -3.59 4.74 -4.40
CA HIS A 152 -2.81 5.87 -4.91
C HIS A 152 -1.32 5.49 -5.07
N PHE A 153 -0.67 6.03 -6.11
CA PHE A 153 0.79 5.94 -6.36
C PHE A 153 1.38 4.55 -6.63
N ILE A 154 0.54 3.56 -6.89
CA ILE A 154 0.96 2.25 -7.41
C ILE A 154 0.55 2.20 -8.88
N PRO A 155 1.47 2.08 -9.86
CA PRO A 155 1.10 1.97 -11.26
C PRO A 155 0.16 0.79 -11.47
N GLY A 156 -1.04 1.04 -12.02
CA GLY A 156 -2.04 -0.02 -12.16
C GLY A 156 -1.67 -1.07 -13.17
N SER A 157 -0.82 -0.74 -14.15
CA SER A 157 -0.16 -1.73 -15.01
C SER A 157 0.59 -2.80 -14.19
N LEU A 158 1.08 -2.45 -13.00
CA LEU A 158 1.75 -3.35 -12.05
C LEU A 158 0.80 -3.97 -11.01
N ILE A 159 -0.51 -3.68 -11.08
CA ILE A 159 -1.51 -4.29 -10.19
C ILE A 159 -2.21 -5.41 -10.95
N ARG A 160 -1.98 -6.64 -10.51
CA ARG A 160 -2.68 -7.83 -11.00
C ARG A 160 -4.10 -7.83 -10.43
N ARG A 161 -5.07 -7.95 -11.33
CA ARG A 161 -6.50 -7.81 -11.07
C ARG A 161 -7.27 -8.93 -11.73
N ASP A 162 -8.41 -9.27 -11.14
CA ASP A 162 -9.38 -10.14 -11.79
C ASP A 162 -10.09 -9.32 -12.88
N PRO A 163 -9.90 -9.61 -14.17
CA PRO A 163 -10.47 -8.81 -15.25
C PRO A 163 -12.01 -8.81 -15.24
N GLU A 164 -12.66 -9.82 -14.66
CA GLU A 164 -14.12 -9.92 -14.65
C GLU A 164 -14.75 -9.02 -13.59
N THR A 165 -14.09 -8.87 -12.44
CA THR A 165 -14.67 -8.18 -11.27
C THR A 165 -13.94 -6.89 -10.88
N GLN A 166 -12.74 -6.66 -11.39
CA GLN A 166 -11.83 -5.57 -10.98
C GLN A 166 -11.34 -4.76 -12.20
N VAL A 167 -12.27 -4.01 -12.80
CA VAL A 167 -12.02 -3.18 -13.97
C VAL A 167 -11.02 -2.06 -13.67
N LEU A 168 -10.01 -1.88 -14.53
CA LEU A 168 -9.19 -0.67 -14.56
C LEU A 168 -9.71 0.26 -15.64
N VAL A 169 -10.08 1.46 -15.23
CA VAL A 169 -10.35 2.57 -16.13
C VAL A 169 -9.13 3.48 -16.12
N THR A 170 -8.51 3.64 -17.29
CA THR A 170 -7.39 4.55 -17.46
C THR A 170 -7.83 6.00 -17.64
N LYS A 171 -6.94 6.97 -17.38
CA LYS A 171 -7.20 8.38 -17.68
C LYS A 171 -7.58 8.56 -19.15
N LYS A 172 -6.83 7.93 -20.08
CA LYS A 172 -7.12 7.96 -21.52
C LYS A 172 -8.53 7.44 -21.84
N GLN A 173 -8.91 6.29 -21.28
CA GLN A 173 -10.25 5.73 -21.47
C GLN A 173 -11.35 6.63 -20.87
N ALA A 174 -11.12 7.18 -19.68
CA ALA A 174 -12.07 8.07 -19.03
C ALA A 174 -12.26 9.38 -19.81
N THR A 175 -11.17 10.01 -20.27
CA THR A 175 -11.24 11.22 -21.10
C THR A 175 -11.93 10.95 -22.44
N ALA A 176 -11.68 9.80 -23.07
CA ALA A 176 -12.36 9.41 -24.30
C ALA A 176 -13.86 9.19 -24.08
N ALA A 177 -14.26 8.57 -22.97
CA ALA A 177 -15.65 8.26 -22.67
C ALA A 177 -16.46 9.46 -22.18
N LEU A 178 -15.84 10.38 -21.45
CA LEU A 178 -16.53 11.48 -20.76
C LEU A 178 -16.29 12.86 -21.41
N GLY A 179 -15.46 12.93 -22.46
CA GLY A 179 -15.08 14.17 -23.15
C GLY A 179 -13.94 14.93 -22.48
N ALA A 180 -13.28 15.80 -23.25
CA ALA A 180 -12.13 16.61 -22.81
C ALA A 180 -12.50 17.71 -21.78
N GLY A 181 -13.79 17.98 -21.58
CA GLY A 181 -14.31 19.05 -20.73
C GLY A 181 -14.46 18.70 -19.24
N LEU A 182 -14.02 17.51 -18.80
CA LEU A 182 -13.93 17.24 -17.37
C LEU A 182 -12.85 18.11 -16.74
N ALA A 183 -13.26 19.07 -15.90
CA ALA A 183 -12.37 19.79 -15.00
C ALA A 183 -11.84 18.82 -13.93
N TRP A 184 -10.77 18.11 -14.29
CA TRP A 184 -10.06 17.18 -13.41
C TRP A 184 -9.54 17.95 -12.17
N GLY A 185 -10.31 17.94 -11.08
CA GLY A 185 -9.97 18.66 -9.84
C GLY A 185 -11.12 19.43 -9.17
N GLU A 186 -12.27 19.61 -9.83
CA GLU A 186 -13.40 20.39 -9.29
C GLU A 186 -14.57 19.53 -8.75
N SER A 187 -14.52 18.21 -8.91
CA SER A 187 -15.55 17.32 -8.35
C SER A 187 -15.30 17.03 -6.87
N ALA A 188 -16.32 17.24 -6.03
CA ALA A 188 -16.31 16.93 -4.58
C ALA A 188 -16.14 15.43 -4.25
N VAL A 189 -16.24 14.57 -5.28
CA VAL A 189 -15.95 13.14 -5.18
C VAL A 189 -14.62 12.93 -5.91
N PRO A 190 -13.57 12.43 -5.24
CA PRO A 190 -12.43 11.89 -5.97
C PRO A 190 -12.95 10.67 -6.73
N VAL A 191 -13.26 10.82 -8.01
CA VAL A 191 -13.34 9.66 -8.88
C VAL A 191 -11.93 9.12 -8.89
N VAL A 192 -11.72 7.94 -8.30
CA VAL A 192 -10.41 7.25 -8.29
C VAL A 192 -10.16 6.69 -9.69
N LEU A 193 -9.99 7.60 -10.65
CA LEU A 193 -9.52 7.35 -11.99
C LEU A 193 -8.03 7.61 -11.97
N GLN A 194 -7.28 6.51 -11.87
CA GLN A 194 -5.90 6.40 -12.32
C GLN A 194 -4.99 7.62 -12.09
N TRP A 195 -4.60 7.89 -10.84
CA TRP A 195 -3.44 8.76 -10.56
C TRP A 195 -2.17 7.91 -10.68
N PHE A 196 -1.83 7.47 -11.88
CA PHE A 196 -0.54 6.82 -12.14
C PHE A 196 0.47 7.84 -12.60
N VAL A 197 1.58 7.85 -11.87
CA VAL A 197 2.92 8.18 -12.30
C VAL A 197 3.08 7.70 -13.76
N GLU A 198 3.20 8.62 -14.72
CA GLU A 198 3.22 8.33 -16.18
C GLU A 198 4.02 7.07 -16.52
N ASP A 199 3.42 6.18 -17.33
CA ASP A 199 4.11 5.00 -17.86
C ASP A 199 5.31 5.45 -18.70
N VAL A 200 6.52 5.08 -18.27
CA VAL A 200 7.78 5.44 -18.95
C VAL A 200 7.90 4.81 -20.35
N ASN A 201 7.01 3.87 -20.69
CA ASN A 201 7.04 3.08 -21.92
C ASN A 201 5.83 3.28 -22.84
N ALA A 202 5.02 4.32 -22.63
CA ALA A 202 3.94 4.66 -23.56
C ALA A 202 4.47 5.63 -24.65
N GLY A 203 5.12 5.07 -25.66
CA GLY A 203 5.20 5.67 -26.99
C GLY A 203 3.88 5.55 -27.73
#